data_AF-G5A927-F1
#
_entry.id   AF-G5A927-F1
#
_cell.length_a   1.000
_cell.length_b   1.000
_cell.length_c   1.000
_cell.angle_alpha   90.00
_cell.angle_beta   90.00
_cell.angle_gamma   90.00
#
_symmetry.space_group_name_H-M   'P 1'
#
loop_
_entity.id
_entity.type
_entity.pdbx_description
1 polymer ?
#
loop_
_entity_poly.entity_id
_entity_poly.type
_entity_poly.pdbx_seq_one_letter_code
_entity_poly.pdbx_strand_id
1 'polypeptide(L)'
;MKFAVAAVLASLLIAGISADETWACANVPYIKCDHDNTEVCASNGVTYKNSCEFSKANCDNKGMRVLHQGMCNRSEGGRRLRDVEA
;
A
#
# COMPACT_ATOMS: atom_id res chain seq x y z
N MET A 1 26.22 -0.58 13.15
CA MET A 1 26.53 -1.96 13.59
C MET A 1 25.19 -2.69 13.62
N LYS A 2 24.63 -3.23 12.52
CA LYS A 2 24.94 -4.51 11.84
C LYS A 2 25.28 -5.63 12.83
N PHE A 3 24.86 -6.86 12.49
CA PHE A 3 25.09 -8.15 13.17
C PHE A 3 24.08 -8.39 14.33
N ALA A 4 23.20 -9.40 14.37
CA ALA A 4 23.21 -10.70 13.71
C ALA A 4 21.79 -11.34 13.73
N VAL A 5 21.02 -11.21 12.65
CA VAL A 5 19.77 -12.01 12.46
C VAL A 5 19.93 -13.03 11.32
N ALA A 6 21.11 -13.10 10.71
CA ALA A 6 21.50 -14.18 9.82
C ALA A 6 22.25 -15.24 10.66
N ALA A 7 21.60 -16.31 11.12
CA ALA A 7 22.20 -17.68 11.15
C ALA A 7 21.45 -18.76 11.95
N VAL A 8 20.75 -18.51 13.07
CA VAL A 8 20.69 -19.59 14.10
C VAL A 8 19.36 -20.35 14.29
N LEU A 9 18.30 -20.10 13.52
CA LEU A 9 17.12 -20.99 13.53
C LEU A 9 16.97 -21.77 12.22
N ALA A 10 18.09 -22.30 11.74
CA ALA A 10 18.18 -23.19 10.57
C ALA A 10 17.68 -24.63 10.82
N SER A 11 16.94 -24.93 11.90
CA SER A 11 16.73 -26.33 12.34
C SER A 11 15.29 -26.77 12.61
N LEU A 12 14.25 -25.96 12.33
CA LEU A 12 12.85 -26.45 12.33
C LEU A 12 12.12 -26.09 11.03
N LEU A 13 12.24 -26.98 10.04
CA LEU A 13 11.24 -27.39 9.03
C LEU A 13 10.40 -26.30 8.33
N ILE A 14 10.87 -25.89 7.15
CA ILE A 14 10.11 -25.46 5.94
C ILE A 14 8.71 -24.86 6.18
N ALA A 15 8.66 -23.67 6.75
CA ALA A 15 7.79 -22.59 6.30
C ALA A 15 8.40 -21.32 6.88
N GLY A 16 8.90 -20.45 6.01
CA GLY A 16 9.66 -19.28 6.43
C GLY A 16 8.89 -18.45 7.46
N ILE A 17 9.51 -18.21 8.62
CA ILE A 17 9.23 -17.00 9.39
C ILE A 17 9.85 -15.80 8.67
N SER A 18 9.54 -15.63 7.39
CA SER A 18 9.48 -14.30 6.86
C SER A 18 8.21 -13.72 7.50
N ALA A 19 8.37 -12.84 8.49
CA ALA A 19 7.39 -11.78 8.71
C ALA A 19 7.43 -10.92 7.44
N ASP A 20 6.97 -11.51 6.34
CA ASP A 20 6.94 -10.95 5.02
C ASP A 20 5.77 -9.99 5.02
N GLU A 21 5.91 -8.91 4.27
CA GLU A 21 4.88 -7.92 4.00
C GLU A 21 3.68 -8.49 3.21
N THR A 22 3.24 -9.71 3.52
CA THR A 22 2.11 -10.43 2.93
C THR A 22 0.97 -10.67 3.91
N TRP A 23 1.21 -10.66 5.24
CA TRP A 23 0.14 -10.85 6.23
C TRP A 23 -0.93 -9.76 6.18
N ALA A 24 -0.55 -8.52 5.91
CA ALA A 24 -1.49 -7.39 5.84
C ALA A 24 -2.58 -7.61 4.77
N CYS A 25 -2.22 -8.21 3.64
CA CYS A 25 -3.16 -8.42 2.54
C CYS A 25 -4.20 -9.52 2.82
N ALA A 26 -3.87 -10.53 3.62
CA ALA A 26 -4.83 -11.58 3.99
C ALA A 26 -5.95 -11.06 4.90
N ASN A 27 -5.76 -9.92 5.58
CA ASN A 27 -6.69 -9.36 6.55
C ASN A 27 -7.32 -8.04 6.09
N VAL A 28 -7.20 -7.66 4.81
CA VAL A 28 -7.83 -6.46 4.23
C VAL A 28 -9.30 -6.27 4.63
N PRO A 29 -10.16 -7.32 4.66
CA PRO A 29 -11.56 -7.17 5.08
C PRO A 29 -11.75 -6.65 6.51
N TYR A 30 -10.75 -6.83 7.37
CA TYR A 30 -10.79 -6.44 8.79
C TYR A 30 -10.03 -5.14 9.09
N ILE A 31 -9.26 -4.60 8.14
CA ILE A 31 -8.54 -3.34 8.32
C ILE A 31 -9.55 -2.18 8.34
N LYS A 32 -9.65 -1.51 9.49
CA LYS A 32 -10.40 -0.25 9.62
C LYS A 32 -9.43 0.90 9.43
N CYS A 33 -9.71 1.76 8.46
CA CYS A 33 -8.98 3.00 8.28
C CYS A 33 -9.74 4.13 8.98
N ASP A 34 -8.99 5.01 9.65
CA ASP A 34 -9.56 6.22 10.22
C ASP A 34 -10.09 7.16 9.13
N HIS A 35 -10.92 8.13 9.52
CA HIS A 35 -11.47 9.13 8.62
C HIS A 35 -10.49 10.26 8.29
N ASP A 36 -9.23 10.14 8.70
CA ASP A 36 -8.17 11.06 8.30
C ASP A 36 -8.11 11.24 6.78
N ASN A 37 -8.06 12.51 6.37
CA ASN A 37 -8.05 12.96 4.97
C ASN A 37 -6.61 13.25 4.53
N THR A 38 -5.68 12.38 4.89
CA THR A 38 -4.27 12.45 4.49
C THR A 38 -4.07 11.83 3.11
N GLU A 39 -4.65 12.46 2.09
CA GLU A 39 -4.68 11.95 0.72
C GLU A 39 -3.30 11.59 0.18
N VAL A 40 -3.24 10.57 -0.67
CA VAL A 40 -2.01 10.15 -1.35
C VAL A 40 -2.27 9.86 -2.82
N CYS A 41 -1.31 10.25 -3.67
CA CYS A 41 -1.32 9.90 -5.09
C CYS A 41 -0.57 8.60 -5.30
N ALA A 42 -1.22 7.62 -5.90
CA ALA A 42 -0.60 6.35 -6.27
C ALA A 42 -0.05 6.36 -7.70
N SER A 43 0.87 5.44 -8.00
CA SER A 43 1.51 5.31 -9.30
C SER A 43 0.57 4.90 -10.44
N ASN A 44 -0.66 4.50 -10.13
CA ASN A 44 -1.73 4.25 -11.11
C ASN A 44 -2.54 5.52 -11.44
N GLY A 45 -2.16 6.69 -10.90
CA GLY A 45 -2.85 7.96 -11.12
C GLY A 45 -4.13 8.13 -10.29
N VAL A 46 -4.39 7.24 -9.34
CA VAL A 46 -5.55 7.31 -8.44
C VAL A 46 -5.17 7.96 -7.12
N THR A 47 -5.98 8.92 -6.69
CA THR A 47 -5.91 9.49 -5.34
C THR A 47 -6.62 8.58 -4.36
N TYR A 48 -5.92 8.16 -3.31
CA TYR A 48 -6.52 7.44 -2.18
C TYR A 48 -6.70 8.41 -1.01
N LYS A 49 -7.81 8.26 -0.28
CA LYS A 49 -8.18 9.14 0.85
C LYS A 49 -7.09 9.22 1.93
N ASN A 50 -6.40 8.10 2.16
CA ASN A 50 -5.24 8.02 3.03
C ASN A 50 -4.37 6.79 2.71
N SER A 51 -3.21 6.70 3.34
CA SER A 51 -2.26 5.59 3.17
C SER A 51 -2.83 4.21 3.53
N CYS A 52 -3.80 4.15 4.44
CA CYS A 52 -4.44 2.90 4.85
C CYS A 52 -5.33 2.36 3.73
N GLU A 53 -6.15 3.23 3.12
CA GLU A 53 -6.97 2.87 1.95
C GLU A 53 -6.10 2.52 0.72
N PHE A 54 -4.99 3.24 0.50
CA PHE A 54 -4.01 2.86 -0.52
C PHE A 54 -3.45 1.45 -0.28
N SER A 55 -3.06 1.13 0.95
CA SER A 55 -2.46 -0.17 1.30
C SER A 55 -3.43 -1.33 1.06
N LYS A 56 -4.72 -1.14 1.36
CA LYS A 56 -5.77 -2.12 1.04
C LYS A 56 -5.87 -2.36 -0.46
N ALA A 57 -5.96 -1.29 -1.26
CA ALA A 57 -6.07 -1.41 -2.71
C ALA A 57 -4.81 -1.99 -3.37
N ASN A 58 -3.63 -1.75 -2.78
CA ASN A 58 -2.37 -2.35 -3.23
C ASN A 58 -2.30 -3.86 -2.99
N CYS A 59 -3.18 -4.42 -2.15
CA CYS A 59 -3.32 -5.86 -2.02
C CYS A 59 -4.04 -6.49 -3.23
N ASP A 60 -4.99 -5.77 -3.82
CA ASP A 60 -5.71 -6.21 -5.02
C ASP A 60 -4.86 -6.00 -6.28
N ASN A 61 -4.17 -4.85 -6.37
CA ASN A 61 -3.25 -4.51 -7.46
C ASN A 61 -1.83 -4.35 -6.91
N LYS A 62 -1.14 -5.48 -6.70
CA LYS A 62 0.21 -5.51 -6.15
C LYS A 62 1.19 -4.69 -7.00
N GLY A 63 2.04 -3.93 -6.31
CA GLY A 63 3.18 -3.22 -6.92
C GLY A 63 2.94 -1.74 -7.20
N MET A 64 1.79 -1.19 -6.80
CA MET A 64 1.61 0.26 -6.78
C MET A 64 2.48 0.87 -5.68
N ARG A 65 2.97 2.08 -5.93
CA ARG A 65 3.65 2.90 -4.91
C ARG A 65 2.95 4.24 -4.75
N VAL A 66 3.11 4.85 -3.59
CA VAL A 66 2.80 6.27 -3.41
C VAL A 66 3.84 7.08 -4.18
N LEU A 67 3.38 7.99 -5.04
CA LEU A 67 4.23 8.96 -5.72
C LEU A 67 4.51 10.17 -4.82
N HIS A 68 3.45 10.73 -4.24
CA HIS A 68 3.54 11.87 -3.32
C HIS A 68 2.29 11.94 -2.42
N GLN A 69 2.37 12.77 -1.38
CA GLN A 69 1.22 13.11 -0.54
C GLN A 69 0.35 14.18 -1.21
N GLY A 70 -0.97 14.10 -1.01
CA GLY A 70 -1.98 14.91 -1.70
C GLY A 70 -2.59 14.21 -2.92
N MET A 71 -3.52 14.90 -3.58
CA MET A 71 -4.20 14.39 -4.78
C MET A 71 -3.27 14.27 -5.98
N CYS A 72 -3.48 13.26 -6.83
CA CYS A 72 -2.82 13.18 -8.12
C CYS A 72 -3.14 14.38 -9.01
N ASN A 73 -2.14 14.86 -9.74
CA ASN A 73 -2.27 15.88 -10.75
C ASN A 73 -2.71 15.27 -12.09
N ARG A 74 -3.12 16.13 -13.02
CA ARG A 74 -3.50 15.71 -14.39
C ARG A 74 -2.36 15.05 -15.15
N SER A 75 -1.12 15.48 -14.92
CA SER A 75 0.09 14.86 -15.50
C SER A 75 0.33 13.43 -15.02
N GLU A 76 -0.27 13.04 -13.90
CA GLU A 76 -0.13 11.71 -13.28
C GLU A 76 -1.33 10.81 -13.60
N GLY A 77 -2.28 11.28 -14.44
CA GLY A 77 -3.49 10.55 -14.80
C GLY A 77 -4.72 10.86 -13.91
N GLY A 78 -4.56 11.71 -12.89
CA GLY A 78 -5.66 12.12 -12.02
C GLY A 78 -6.70 12.96 -12.77
N ARG A 79 -7.93 12.45 -12.91
CA ARG A 79 -9.06 13.20 -13.47
C ARG A 79 -9.77 13.97 -12.37
N ARG A 80 -10.11 15.23 -12.62
CA ARG A 80 -11.00 15.96 -11.72
C ARG A 80 -12.44 15.60 -12.06
N LEU A 81 -13.34 15.63 -11.07
CA LEU A 81 -14.79 15.44 -11.29
C LEU A 81 -15.36 16.35 -12.38
N ARG A 82 -14.77 17.54 -12.58
CA ARG A 82 -15.13 18.50 -13.64
C ARG A 82 -14.82 18.02 -15.07
N ASP A 83 -14.08 16.92 -15.22
CA ASP A 83 -13.70 16.33 -16.51
C ASP A 83 -14.57 15.08 -16.84
N VAL A 84 -15.55 14.73 -15.98
CA VAL A 84 -16.40 13.52 -16.11
C VAL A 84 -17.81 13.86 -16.63
N GLU A 85 -18.02 15.08 -17.13
CA GLU A 85 -19.26 15.44 -17.82
C GLU A 85 -18.99 15.37 -19.33
N ALA A 86 -19.37 14.25 -19.95
CA ALA A 86 -19.44 14.06 -21.39
C ALA A 86 -20.72 13.29 -21.73
#